data_AF-A0A7S2A1R8-F1
#
_entry.id   AF-A0A7S2A1R8-F1
#
_cell.length_a   1.000
_cell.length_b   1.000
_cell.length_c   1.000
_cell.angle_alpha   90.00
_cell.angle_beta   90.00
_cell.angle_gamma   90.00
#
_symmetry.space_group_name_H-M   'P 1'
#
loop_
_entity.id
_entity.type
_entity.pdbx_description
1 polymer ?
#
loop_
_entity_poly.entity_id
_entity_poly.type
_entity_poly.pdbx_seq_one_letter_code
_entity_poly.pdbx_strand_id
1 'polypeptide(L)'
;QGLQKCEEILSKQPFLCGERFTESDLMLLPTVLRFDGAYSPLFKAGGVHVRLRDYPALFAWLQRCWDMDGVRDTIDLADATSSYYRQLFPLNAGGIIPTPITPEDIGLSS
;
A
#
# COMPACT_ATOMS: atom_id res chain seq x y z
N GLN A 1 -8.21 7.70 -9.56
CA GLN A 1 -7.40 8.28 -10.66
C GLN A 1 -5.91 7.97 -10.51
N GLY A 2 -5.25 8.32 -9.38
CA GLY A 2 -3.80 8.06 -9.20
C GLY A 2 -3.38 6.58 -9.31
N LEU A 3 -3.99 5.69 -8.51
CA LEU A 3 -3.71 4.24 -8.58
C LEU A 3 -4.04 3.64 -9.95
N GLN A 4 -5.13 4.08 -10.57
CA GLN A 4 -5.50 3.66 -11.93
C GLN A 4 -4.44 4.03 -12.96
N LYS A 5 -3.85 5.23 -12.87
CA LYS A 5 -2.73 5.61 -13.75
C LYS A 5 -1.50 4.73 -13.51
N CYS A 6 -1.22 4.39 -12.25
CA CYS A 6 -0.13 3.46 -11.92
C CYS A 6 -0.39 2.07 -12.51
N GLU A 7 -1.62 1.56 -12.38
CA GLU A 7 -2.06 0.30 -12.99
C GLU A 7 -1.85 0.29 -14.50
N GLU A 8 -2.27 1.35 -15.20
CA GLU A 8 -2.11 1.48 -16.65
C GLU A 8 -0.64 1.47 -17.09
N ILE A 9 0.24 2.12 -16.33
CA ILE A 9 1.69 2.11 -16.59
C ILE A 9 2.25 0.72 -16.32
N LEU A 10 2.01 0.18 -15.13
CA LEU A 10 2.58 -1.10 -14.67
C LEU A 10 2.04 -2.31 -15.45
N SER A 11 0.89 -2.17 -16.11
CA SER A 11 0.39 -3.20 -17.03
C SER A 11 1.30 -3.43 -18.25
N LYS A 12 2.22 -2.50 -18.54
CA LYS A 12 3.10 -2.53 -19.72
C LYS A 12 4.58 -2.69 -19.37
N GLN A 13 4.95 -2.48 -18.11
CA GLN A 13 6.35 -2.41 -17.67
C GLN A 13 6.48 -2.76 -16.18
N PRO A 14 7.64 -3.29 -15.74
CA PRO A 14 7.77 -3.81 -14.37
C PRO A 14 7.86 -2.72 -13.28
N PHE A 15 8.24 -1.48 -13.61
CA PHE A 15 8.37 -0.36 -12.67
C PHE A 15 7.79 0.91 -13.28
N LEU A 16 7.59 1.96 -12.47
CA LEU A 16 6.94 3.20 -12.94
C LEU A 16 7.71 3.93 -14.06
N CYS A 17 9.03 3.80 -14.09
CA CYS A 17 9.91 4.48 -15.06
C CYS A 17 10.59 3.52 -16.04
N GLY A 18 10.10 2.29 -16.19
CA GLY A 18 10.55 1.33 -17.19
C GLY A 18 11.02 0.02 -16.55
N GLU A 19 12.20 -0.45 -16.96
CA GLU A 19 12.72 -1.77 -16.57
C GLU A 19 13.45 -1.79 -15.22
N ARG A 20 13.78 -0.62 -14.67
CA ARG A 20 14.55 -0.51 -13.43
C ARG A 20 13.73 0.18 -12.35
N PHE A 21 13.92 -0.27 -11.12
CA PHE A 21 13.41 0.40 -9.94
C PHE A 21 14.06 1.78 -9.80
N THR A 22 13.24 2.79 -9.49
CA THR A 22 13.67 4.18 -9.34
C THR A 22 13.09 4.81 -8.08
N GLU A 23 13.46 6.06 -7.81
CA GLU A 23 12.86 6.87 -6.75
C GLU A 23 11.33 6.94 -6.84
N SER A 24 10.76 6.91 -8.06
CA SER A 24 9.30 6.92 -8.23
C SER A 24 8.65 5.70 -7.57
N ASP A 25 9.26 4.52 -7.71
CA ASP A 25 8.78 3.28 -7.11
C ASP A 25 8.96 3.30 -5.58
N LEU A 26 10.11 3.81 -5.12
CA LEU A 26 10.40 3.99 -3.69
C LEU A 26 9.35 4.88 -3.00
N MET A 27 8.92 5.96 -3.67
CA MET A 27 7.91 6.87 -3.13
C MET A 27 6.50 6.28 -3.19
N LEU A 28 6.21 5.42 -4.18
CA LEU A 28 4.91 4.76 -4.31
C LEU A 28 4.72 3.63 -3.29
N LEU A 29 5.77 2.85 -3.02
CA LEU A 29 5.73 1.66 -2.15
C LEU A 29 5.06 1.90 -0.79
N PRO A 30 5.49 2.90 0.02
CA PRO A 30 4.86 3.20 1.30
C PRO A 30 3.37 3.56 1.17
N THR A 31 2.97 4.17 0.06
CA THR A 31 1.58 4.56 -0.19
C THR A 31 0.72 3.33 -0.44
N VAL A 32 1.22 2.40 -1.27
CA VAL A 32 0.50 1.18 -1.65
C VAL A 32 0.36 0.22 -0.46
N LEU A 33 1.42 0.01 0.33
CA LEU A 33 1.40 -0.86 1.51
C LEU A 33 0.35 -0.44 2.56
N ARG A 34 0.17 0.87 2.75
CA ARG A 34 -0.78 1.42 3.73
C ARG A 34 -2.21 1.55 3.20
N PHE A 35 -2.43 1.26 1.92
CA PHE A 35 -3.69 1.60 1.26
C PHE A 35 -4.89 0.86 1.86
N ASP A 36 -4.83 -0.47 1.91
CA ASP A 36 -5.94 -1.30 2.41
C ASP A 36 -6.10 -1.20 3.94
N GLY A 37 -5.01 -1.07 4.68
CA GLY A 37 -5.00 -1.06 6.15
C GLY A 37 -5.26 0.29 6.82
N ALA A 38 -5.05 1.41 6.11
CA ALA A 38 -5.24 2.75 6.68
C ALA A 38 -5.99 3.70 5.74
N TYR A 39 -5.60 3.81 4.47
CA TYR A 39 -6.11 4.90 3.62
C TYR A 39 -7.54 4.69 3.13
N SER A 40 -7.84 3.49 2.63
CA SER A 40 -9.20 3.12 2.22
C SER A 40 -10.20 3.26 3.38
N PRO A 41 -9.95 2.69 4.58
CA PRO A 41 -10.89 2.81 5.71
C PRO A 41 -10.94 4.21 6.36
N LEU A 42 -9.80 4.86 6.61
CA LEU A 42 -9.76 6.11 7.39
C LEU A 42 -10.00 7.35 6.52
N PHE A 43 -9.44 7.40 5.32
CA PHE A 43 -9.57 8.56 4.43
C PHE A 43 -10.66 8.40 3.37
N LYS A 44 -11.28 7.20 3.28
CA LYS A 44 -12.25 6.86 2.22
C LYS A 44 -11.68 7.06 0.81
N ALA A 45 -10.36 6.92 0.68
CA ALA A 45 -9.64 7.12 -0.57
C ALA A 45 -10.02 6.00 -1.56
N GLY A 46 -10.71 6.35 -2.65
CA GLY A 46 -11.16 5.41 -3.69
C GLY A 46 -12.66 5.07 -3.67
N GLY A 47 -13.44 5.60 -2.73
CA GLY A 47 -14.77 5.09 -2.45
C GLY A 47 -14.67 3.79 -1.63
N VAL A 48 -15.72 3.44 -0.88
CA VAL A 48 -15.72 2.41 0.18
C VAL A 48 -15.29 1.00 -0.27
N HIS A 49 -15.06 0.78 -1.58
CA HIS A 49 -14.88 -0.53 -2.18
C HIS A 49 -13.56 -0.76 -2.91
N VAL A 50 -12.72 0.26 -3.13
CA VAL A 50 -11.46 0.08 -3.86
C VAL A 50 -10.40 -0.51 -2.94
N ARG A 51 -9.84 -1.65 -3.35
CA ARG A 51 -8.76 -2.37 -2.67
C ARG A 51 -7.59 -2.58 -3.61
N LEU A 52 -6.41 -2.86 -3.06
CA LEU A 52 -5.22 -3.11 -3.87
C LEU A 52 -5.41 -4.27 -4.87
N ARG A 53 -6.12 -5.33 -4.45
CA ARG A 53 -6.43 -6.49 -5.30
C ARG A 53 -7.22 -6.17 -6.57
N ASP A 54 -7.85 -5.00 -6.64
CA ASP A 54 -8.58 -4.56 -7.84
C ASP A 54 -7.63 -4.02 -8.93
N TYR A 55 -6.33 -3.93 -8.63
CA TYR A 55 -5.25 -3.44 -9.51
C TYR A 55 -4.18 -4.55 -9.69
N PRO A 56 -4.38 -5.52 -10.60
CA PRO A 56 -3.51 -6.68 -10.71
C PRO A 56 -2.06 -6.34 -11.10
N ALA A 57 -1.83 -5.36 -11.99
CA ALA A 57 -0.48 -4.97 -12.37
C ALA A 57 0.25 -4.25 -11.23
N LEU A 58 -0.45 -3.39 -10.49
CA LEU A 58 0.05 -2.73 -9.29
C LEU A 58 0.34 -3.74 -8.18
N PHE A 59 -0.50 -4.76 -8.02
CA PHE A 59 -0.27 -5.83 -7.06
C PHE A 59 0.97 -6.65 -7.42
N ALA A 60 1.14 -7.03 -8.70
CA ALA A 60 2.35 -7.71 -9.16
C ALA A 60 3.62 -6.86 -8.98
N TRP A 61 3.52 -5.54 -9.18
CA TRP A 61 4.60 -4.60 -8.87
C TRP A 61 4.91 -4.56 -7.36
N LEU A 62 3.88 -4.57 -6.49
CA LEU A 62 4.08 -4.60 -5.05
C LEU A 62 4.83 -5.87 -4.62
N GLN A 63 4.40 -7.03 -5.12
CA GLN A 63 5.08 -8.31 -4.83
C GLN A 63 6.55 -8.26 -5.25
N ARG A 64 6.84 -7.74 -6.44
CA ARG A 64 8.21 -7.56 -6.92
C ARG A 64 9.04 -6.66 -6.00
N CYS A 65 8.47 -5.56 -5.51
CA CYS A 65 9.16 -4.66 -4.57
C CYS A 65 9.35 -5.31 -3.19
N TRP A 66 8.36 -6.06 -2.72
CA TRP A 66 8.40 -6.78 -1.44
C TRP A 66 9.46 -7.88 -1.41
N ASP A 67 9.74 -8.49 -2.56
CA ASP A 67 10.76 -9.53 -2.72
C ASP A 67 12.18 -8.97 -2.94
N MET A 68 12.37 -7.66 -2.96
CA MET A 68 13.71 -7.06 -3.01
C MET A 68 14.43 -7.21 -1.67
N ASP A 69 15.75 -7.44 -1.76
CA ASP A 69 16.61 -7.63 -0.60
C ASP A 69 16.52 -6.45 0.38
N GLY A 70 16.34 -6.76 1.66
CA GLY A 70 16.23 -5.80 2.76
C GLY A 70 14.91 -5.00 2.83
N VAL A 71 14.01 -5.06 1.85
CA VAL A 71 12.76 -4.26 1.88
C VAL A 71 11.88 -4.65 3.07
N ARG A 72 11.68 -5.95 3.28
CA ARG A 72 10.83 -6.49 4.37
C ARG A 72 11.32 -6.06 5.75
N ASP A 73 12.63 -6.01 5.93
CA ASP A 73 13.27 -5.62 7.20
C ASP A 73 13.09 -4.13 7.52
N THR A 74 12.73 -3.31 6.54
CA THR A 74 12.51 -1.87 6.72
C THR A 74 11.06 -1.49 7.02
N ILE A 75 10.13 -2.45 6.97
CA ILE A 75 8.69 -2.16 7.00
C ILE A 75 8.03 -2.88 8.18
N ASP A 76 7.70 -2.11 9.22
CA ASP A 76 6.71 -2.51 10.22
C ASP A 76 5.31 -2.12 9.73
N LEU A 77 4.62 -3.04 9.05
CA LEU A 77 3.29 -2.78 8.48
C LEU A 77 2.23 -2.53 9.57
N ALA A 78 2.41 -3.16 10.74
CA ALA A 78 1.49 -3.04 11.85
C ALA A 78 1.55 -1.65 12.49
N ASP A 79 2.75 -1.13 12.74
CA ASP A 79 2.92 0.24 13.21
C ASP A 79 2.56 1.28 12.13
N ALA A 80 2.98 1.03 10.89
CA ALA A 80 2.73 1.90 9.74
C ALA A 80 1.23 2.15 9.47
N THR A 81 0.35 1.24 9.89
CA THR A 81 -1.11 1.39 9.77
C THR A 81 -1.76 1.83 11.07
N SER A 82 -1.43 1.22 12.21
CA SER A 82 -2.04 1.56 13.51
C SER A 82 -1.74 2.99 13.98
N SER A 83 -0.61 3.56 13.58
CA SER A 83 -0.23 4.95 13.91
C SER A 83 -1.23 5.98 13.38
N TYR A 84 -1.84 5.74 12.21
CA TYR A 84 -2.88 6.61 11.65
C TYR A 84 -4.11 6.70 12.56
N TYR A 85 -4.57 5.55 13.08
CA TYR A 85 -5.71 5.50 13.99
C TYR A 85 -5.42 6.09 15.37
N ARG A 86 -4.15 6.04 15.81
CA ARG A 86 -3.71 6.64 17.08
C ARG A 86 -3.57 8.15 17.01
N GLN A 87 -3.00 8.67 15.91
CA GLN A 87 -2.52 10.04 15.86
C GLN A 87 -3.48 11.01 15.16
N LEU A 88 -4.32 10.54 14.23
CA LEU A 88 -5.14 11.41 13.39
C LEU A 88 -6.50 11.76 14.02
N PHE A 89 -6.45 12.54 15.10
CA PHE A 89 -7.62 13.25 15.59
C PHE A 89 -7.93 14.46 14.68
N PRO A 90 -9.20 14.75 14.31
CA PRO A 90 -10.45 14.12 14.76
C PRO A 90 -10.96 12.98 13.86
N LEU A 91 -10.18 12.53 12.87
CA LEU A 91 -10.62 11.50 11.91
C LEU A 91 -10.99 10.18 12.59
N ASN A 92 -10.31 9.79 13.67
CA ASN A 92 -10.67 8.66 14.51
C ASN A 92 -11.15 9.09 15.92
N ALA A 93 -12.24 9.83 16.01
CA ALA A 93 -12.77 10.34 17.28
C ALA A 93 -13.12 9.23 18.30
N GLY A 94 -13.44 8.02 17.85
CA GLY A 94 -13.76 6.89 18.72
C GLY A 94 -12.54 6.22 19.37
N GLY A 95 -11.32 6.52 18.91
CA GLY A 95 -10.09 5.93 19.44
C GLY A 95 -9.95 4.42 19.24
N ILE A 96 -10.88 3.78 18.51
CA ILE A 96 -10.81 2.35 18.20
C ILE A 96 -9.69 2.14 17.19
N ILE A 97 -8.78 1.23 17.51
CA ILE A 97 -7.68 0.82 16.64
C ILE A 97 -8.03 -0.57 16.11
N PRO A 98 -8.22 -0.75 14.79
CA PRO A 98 -8.42 -2.07 14.21
C PRO A 98 -7.20 -2.97 14.47
N THR A 99 -7.41 -4.28 14.42
CA THR A 99 -6.29 -5.23 14.34
C THR A 99 -5.39 -4.83 13.16
N PRO A 100 -4.07 -4.63 13.38
CA PRO A 100 -3.18 -4.23 12.30
C PRO A 100 -3.15 -5.29 11.19
N ILE A 101 -3.03 -4.83 9.95
CA ILE A 101 -2.88 -5.75 8.81
C ILE A 101 -1.48 -6.36 8.80
N THR A 102 -1.42 -7.61 8.38
CA THR A 102 -0.19 -8.35 8.12
C THR A 102 0.12 -8.35 6.61
N PRO A 103 1.36 -8.64 6.20
CA PRO A 103 1.68 -8.85 4.78
C PRO A 103 0.75 -9.88 4.12
N GLU A 104 0.39 -10.94 4.85
CA GLU A 104 -0.47 -12.02 4.36
C GLU A 104 -1.91 -11.53 4.10
N ASP A 105 -2.43 -10.61 4.92
CA ASP A 105 -3.77 -10.03 4.74
C ASP A 105 -3.91 -9.28 3.42
N ILE A 106 -2.80 -8.76 2.89
CA ILE A 106 -2.73 -8.08 1.59
C ILE A 106 -2.12 -8.96 0.49
N GLY A 107 -1.91 -10.26 0.73
CA GLY A 107 -1.47 -11.23 -0.26
C GLY A 107 0.05 -11.27 -0.51
N LEU A 108 0.84 -10.69 0.38
CA LEU A 108 2.30 -10.79 0.36
C LEU A 108 2.77 -12.01 1.15
N SER A 109 3.98 -12.47 0.85
CA SER A 109 4.61 -13.55 1.61
C SER A 109 5.24 -13.01 2.90
N SER A 110 5.20 -13.82 3.96
CA SER A 110 5.99 -13.64 5.19
C SER A 110 7.48 -13.55 4.87
#